data_AF-A0A960MDM9-F1
#
_entry.id   AF-A0A960MDM9-F1
#
_cell.length_a   1.000
_cell.length_b   1.000
_cell.length_c   1.000
_cell.angle_alpha   90.00
_cell.angle_beta   90.00
_cell.angle_gamma   90.00
#
_symmetry.space_group_name_H-M   'P 1'
#
loop_
_entity.id
_entity.type
_entity.pdbx_description
1 polymer ?
#
loop_
_entity_poly.entity_id
_entity_poly.type
_entity_poly.pdbx_seq_one_letter_code
_entity_poly.pdbx_strand_id
1 'polypeptide(L)'
;MSPQICRFLSNLCFQLGVLSIGASIAIWWFNRGDSPEDNAHAERFGIFVGLWAPTLLIMSNRFDRFADKAEAVPGLRPEHLEENQKD
;
A
#
# COMPACT_ATOMS: atom_id res chain seq x y z
N MET A 1 16.39 -6.01 4.15
CA MET A 1 14.96 -6.25 4.47
C MET A 1 14.54 -7.50 3.74
N SER A 2 13.86 -8.45 4.38
CA SER A 2 13.48 -9.69 3.72
C SER A 2 12.57 -9.38 2.51
N PRO A 3 12.86 -9.92 1.32
CA PRO A 3 12.14 -9.59 0.09
C PRO A 3 10.65 -9.94 0.17
N GLN A 4 10.29 -10.93 0.98
CA GLN A 4 8.90 -11.31 1.27
C GLN A 4 8.11 -10.19 1.97
N ILE A 5 8.73 -9.43 2.88
CA ILE A 5 8.08 -8.31 3.57
C ILE A 5 7.79 -7.17 2.58
N CYS A 6 8.70 -6.88 1.64
CA CYS A 6 8.49 -5.87 0.61
C CYS A 6 7.31 -6.22 -0.32
N ARG A 7 7.20 -7.49 -0.74
CA ARG A 7 6.09 -7.96 -1.58
C ARG A 7 4.75 -7.90 -0.83
N PHE A 8 4.73 -8.30 0.45
CA PHE A 8 3.55 -8.20 1.30
C PHE A 8 3.12 -6.74 1.51
N LEU A 9 4.05 -5.83 1.80
CA LEU A 9 3.75 -4.40 1.94
C LEU A 9 3.24 -3.80 0.63
N SER A 10 3.80 -4.17 -0.53
CA SER A 10 3.33 -3.69 -1.83
C SER A 10 1.87 -4.06 -2.08
N ASN A 11 1.52 -5.34 -1.90
CA ASN A 11 0.15 -5.84 -2.04
C ASN A 11 -0.81 -5.22 -1.02
N LEU A 12 -0.38 -5.10 0.23
CA LEU A 12 -1.16 -4.49 1.29
C LEU A 12 -1.44 -3.01 1.00
N CYS A 13 -0.44 -2.26 0.53
CA CYS A 13 -0.59 -0.85 0.22
C CYS A 13 -1.51 -0.62 -1.00
N PHE A 14 -1.47 -1.52 -1.99
CA PHE A 14 -2.42 -1.51 -3.11
C PHE A 14 -3.86 -1.79 -2.65
N GLN A 15 -4.06 -2.85 -1.85
CA GLN A 15 -5.36 -3.20 -1.27
C GLN A 15 -5.91 -2.07 -0.41
N LEU A 16 -5.08 -1.47 0.45
CA LEU A 16 -5.45 -0.32 1.28
C LEU A 16 -5.80 0.91 0.43
N GLY A 17 -5.10 1.16 -0.67
CA GLY A 17 -5.42 2.26 -1.59
C GLY A 17 -6.82 2.11 -2.21
N VAL A 18 -7.15 0.91 -2.70
CA VAL A 18 -8.49 0.58 -3.22
C VAL A 18 -9.55 0.64 -2.12
N LEU A 19 -9.24 0.10 -0.95
CA LEU A 19 -10.13 0.14 0.22
C LEU A 19 -10.42 1.57 0.66
N SER A 20 -9.43 2.47 0.58
CA SER A 20 -9.58 3.88 0.95
C SER A 20 -10.61 4.61 0.08
N ILE A 21 -10.67 4.28 -1.21
CA ILE A 21 -11.69 4.83 -2.13
C ILE A 21 -13.07 4.33 -1.72
N GLY A 22 -13.21 3.02 -1.48
CA GLY A 22 -14.47 2.43 -1.01
C GLY A 22 -14.92 2.99 0.34
N ALA A 23 -13.99 3.15 1.27
CA ALA A 23 -14.23 3.72 2.60
C ALA A 23 -14.70 5.18 2.51
N SER A 24 -14.12 6.00 1.62
CA SER A 24 -14.56 7.38 1.38
C SER A 24 -16.05 7.44 1.00
N ILE A 25 -16.47 6.57 0.07
CA ILE A 25 -17.87 6.50 -0.39
C ILE A 25 -18.78 5.92 0.70
N ALA A 26 -18.31 4.90 1.43
CA ALA A 26 -19.06 4.27 2.51
C ALA A 26 -19.33 5.24 3.67
N ILE A 27 -18.37 6.09 4.03
CA ILE A 27 -18.50 7.10 5.09
C ILE A 27 -19.53 8.16 4.70
N TRP A 28 -19.52 8.61 3.44
CA TRP A 28 -20.55 9.49 2.92
C TRP A 28 -21.93 8.84 2.99
N TRP A 29 -22.06 7.58 2.58
CA TRP A 29 -23.34 6.87 2.59
C TRP A 29 -23.88 6.63 4.01
N PHE A 30 -23.01 6.31 4.97
CA PHE A 30 -23.40 6.02 6.34
C PHE A 30 -23.77 7.27 7.16
N ASN A 31 -23.05 8.39 6.94
CA ASN A 31 -23.28 9.65 7.66
C ASN A 31 -24.16 10.65 6.89
N ARG A 32 -24.82 10.23 5.82
CA ARG A 32 -25.86 11.02 5.15
C ARG A 32 -27.13 11.06 6.04
N GLY A 33 -27.07 11.83 7.11
CA GLY A 33 -28.19 12.10 8.02
C GLY A 33 -28.97 13.38 7.66
N ASP A 34 -30.13 13.57 8.29
CA ASP A 34 -31.05 14.71 8.07
C ASP A 34 -30.48 16.06 8.54
N SER A 35 -29.47 16.06 9.41
CA SER A 35 -28.88 17.29 9.94
C SER A 35 -27.76 17.84 9.03
N PRO A 36 -27.74 19.15 8.74
CA PRO A 36 -26.71 19.77 7.91
C PRO A 36 -25.31 19.70 8.55
N GLU A 37 -25.24 19.63 9.88
CA GLU A 37 -23.99 19.54 10.64
C GLU A 37 -23.33 18.15 10.50
N ASP A 38 -24.11 17.08 10.48
CA ASP A 38 -23.60 15.71 10.28
C ASP A 38 -23.12 15.48 8.85
N ASN A 39 -23.79 16.07 7.84
CA ASN A 39 -23.30 16.03 6.46
C ASN A 39 -21.94 16.71 6.32
N ALA A 40 -21.75 17.87 6.96
CA ALA A 40 -20.48 18.61 6.95
C ALA A 40 -19.32 17.82 7.55
N HIS A 41 -19.58 16.98 8.55
CA HIS A 41 -18.56 16.07 9.10
C HIS A 41 -18.29 14.89 8.16
N ALA A 42 -19.33 14.31 7.55
CA ALA A 42 -19.24 13.20 6.61
C ALA A 42 -18.39 13.53 5.38
N GLU A 43 -18.63 14.70 4.77
CA GLU A 43 -17.91 15.15 3.59
C GLU A 43 -16.42 15.39 3.86
N ARG A 44 -16.09 16.01 5.02
CA ARG A 44 -14.69 16.24 5.43
C ARG A 44 -13.94 14.93 5.67
N PHE A 45 -14.60 13.98 6.34
CA PHE A 45 -13.99 12.70 6.66
C PHE A 45 -13.84 11.81 5.41
N GLY A 46 -14.83 11.82 4.51
CA GLY A 46 -14.76 11.16 3.22
C GLY A 46 -13.61 11.69 2.35
N ILE A 47 -13.43 13.01 2.28
CA ILE A 47 -12.31 13.63 1.54
C ILE A 47 -10.96 13.27 2.18
N PHE A 48 -10.86 13.31 3.50
CA PHE A 48 -9.62 12.97 4.22
C PHE A 48 -9.19 11.52 3.94
N VAL A 49 -10.12 10.57 3.99
CA VAL A 49 -9.86 9.16 3.68
C VAL A 49 -9.59 8.95 2.19
N GLY A 50 -10.27 9.69 1.30
CA GLY A 50 -10.02 9.66 -0.13
C GLY A 50 -8.59 10.10 -0.50
N LEU A 51 -8.03 11.09 0.22
CA LEU A 51 -6.67 11.59 0.03
C LEU A 51 -5.57 10.57 0.40
N TRP A 52 -5.90 9.52 1.15
CA TRP A 52 -4.94 8.46 1.45
C TRP A 52 -4.72 7.52 0.27
N ALA A 53 -5.70 7.35 -0.63
CA ALA A 53 -5.58 6.50 -1.81
C ALA A 53 -4.36 6.83 -2.70
N PRO A 54 -4.13 8.10 -3.14
CA PRO A 54 -2.97 8.44 -3.96
C PRO A 54 -1.64 8.19 -3.23
N THR A 55 -1.58 8.45 -1.92
CA THR A 55 -0.38 8.21 -1.12
C THR A 55 -0.05 6.71 -1.04
N LEU A 56 -1.06 5.88 -0.78
CA LEU A 56 -0.91 4.42 -0.69
C LEU A 56 -0.59 3.78 -2.05
N LEU A 57 -1.20 4.24 -3.14
CA LEU A 57 -0.89 3.76 -4.50
C LEU A 57 0.54 4.11 -4.93
N ILE A 58 1.01 5.34 -4.64
CA ILE A 58 2.39 5.75 -4.91
C ILE A 58 3.37 4.92 -4.09
N MET A 59 3.04 4.63 -2.83
CA MET A 59 3.89 3.85 -1.95
C MET A 59 3.94 2.37 -2.36
N SER A 60 2.82 1.79 -2.79
CA SER A 60 2.74 0.46 -3.41
C SER A 60 3.68 0.35 -4.62
N ASN A 61 3.56 1.27 -5.59
CA ASN A 61 4.44 1.32 -6.77
C ASN A 61 5.93 1.39 -6.41
N ARG A 62 6.26 2.10 -5.32
CA ARG A 62 7.64 2.26 -4.88
C ARG A 62 8.15 1.02 -4.15
N PHE A 63 7.34 0.36 -3.33
CA PHE A 63 7.69 -0.91 -2.69
C PHE A 63 7.83 -2.06 -3.68
N ASP A 64 7.00 -2.08 -4.73
CA ASP A 64 7.09 -3.06 -5.82
C ASP A 64 8.45 -2.98 -6.53
N ARG A 65 8.89 -1.77 -6.88
CA ARG A 65 10.22 -1.54 -7.47
C ARG A 65 11.37 -1.90 -6.54
N PHE A 66 11.20 -1.77 -5.23
CA PHE A 66 12.21 -2.23 -4.26
C PHE A 66 12.24 -3.76 -4.12
N ALA A 67 11.11 -4.43 -4.28
CA ALA A 67 11.05 -5.90 -4.33
C ALA A 67 11.72 -6.43 -5.60
N ASP A 68 11.47 -5.82 -6.77
CA ASP A 68 12.10 -6.23 -8.04
C ASP A 68 13.61 -5.99 -8.07
N LYS A 69 14.10 -4.92 -7.46
CA LYS A 69 15.56 -4.71 -7.30
C LYS A 69 16.21 -5.73 -6.38
N ALA A 70 15.47 -6.37 -5.48
CA ALA A 70 15.96 -7.47 -4.67
C ALA A 70 15.95 -8.81 -5.43
N GLU A 71 15.20 -8.91 -6.54
CA GLU A 71 15.04 -10.11 -7.36
C GLU A 71 15.93 -10.11 -8.62
N ALA A 72 16.46 -8.95 -9.01
CA ALA A 72 17.30 -8.81 -10.20
C ALA A 72 18.67 -9.49 -10.02
N VAL A 73 18.73 -10.81 -10.27
CA VAL A 73 19.31 -11.32 -11.52
C VAL A 73 18.64 -12.65 -11.94
N PRO A 74 17.82 -12.68 -13.01
CA PRO A 74 17.51 -13.91 -13.73
C PRO A 74 18.74 -14.33 -14.55
N GLY A 75 19.60 -15.16 -13.95
CA GLY A 75 20.80 -15.71 -14.60
C GLY A 75 22.13 -15.58 -13.85
N LEU A 76 22.22 -14.89 -12.70
CA LEU A 76 23.39 -14.97 -11.82
C LEU A 76 23.06 -15.84 -10.61
N ARG A 77 23.79 -16.94 -10.49
CA ARG A 77 23.83 -17.77 -9.28
C ARG A 77 24.17 -16.87 -8.09
N PRO A 78 23.50 -17.01 -6.93
CA PRO A 78 23.91 -16.30 -5.73
C PRO A 78 25.33 -16.75 -5.33
N GLU A 79 26.36 -15.98 -5.67
CA GLU A 79 27.76 -16.22 -5.28
C GLU A 79 28.03 -15.91 -3.79
N HIS A 80 27.02 -16.01 -2.91
CA HIS A 80 27.18 -15.79 -1.47
C HIS A 80 27.23 -17.09 -0.64
N LEU A 81 27.53 -18.24 -1.27
CA LEU A 81 27.65 -19.53 -0.59
C LEU A 81 29.08 -20.11 -0.57
N GLU A 82 30.07 -19.47 -1.20
CA GLU A 82 31.43 -20.04 -1.35
C GLU A 82 32.52 -19.33 -0.52
N GLU A 83 32.18 -18.57 0.53
CA GLU A 83 33.17 -18.01 1.47
C GLU A 83 33.03 -18.56 2.90
N ASN A 84 32.26 -19.64 3.10
CA ASN A 84 32.11 -20.28 4.42
C ASN A 84 32.31 -21.80 4.40
N GLN A 85 33.00 -22.33 3.38
CA GLN A 85 33.28 -23.78 3.26
C GLN A 85 34.76 -24.10 2.98
N LYS A 86 35.69 -23.22 3.38
CA LYS A 86 37.13 -23.53 3.30
C LYS A 86 37.77 -23.55 4.69
N ASP A 87 37.37 -24.57 5.44
CA ASP A 87 38.25 -25.25 6.40
C ASP A 87 38.95 -26.41 5.67
#